data_AF-A0A9E8MYT2-F1
#
_entry.id   AF-A0A9E8MYT2-F1
#
_cell.length_a   1.000
_cell.length_b   1.000
_cell.length_c   1.000
_cell.angle_alpha   90.00
_cell.angle_beta   90.00
_cell.angle_gamma   90.00
#
_symmetry.space_group_name_H-M   'P 1'
#
loop_
_entity.id
_entity.type
_entity.pdbx_description
1 polymer ?
#
loop_
_entity_poly.entity_id
_entity_poly.type
_entity_poly.pdbx_seq_one_letter_code
_entity_poly.pdbx_strand_id
1 'polypeptide(L)'
;MAERIFASNDYVSMLIAMDLKSRGLINTTVSTDELLTELTEESLMNENWLFTYESIKKGWLTPTDNPIDENKYFEILLANGIYFYKEDAKVKTFTVKKPTEKINETTKKPETEEATTIVSEVVVEVVRIKKNCGQHCI
;
A
#
# COMPACT_ATOMS: atom_id res chain seq x y z
N MET A 1 -14.73 -15.44 6.07
CA MET A 1 -13.67 -15.22 5.04
C MET A 1 -13.15 -13.78 5.10
N ALA A 2 -14.00 -12.75 4.93
CA ALA A 2 -13.60 -11.35 5.11
C ALA A 2 -13.16 -11.00 6.54
N GLU A 3 -13.74 -11.63 7.57
CA GLU A 3 -13.31 -11.53 8.97
C GLU A 3 -11.81 -11.79 9.16
N ARG A 4 -11.21 -12.70 8.39
CA ARG A 4 -9.78 -13.02 8.48
C ARG A 4 -8.88 -11.88 7.99
N ILE A 5 -9.40 -11.03 7.10
CA ILE A 5 -8.68 -9.85 6.61
C ILE A 5 -8.72 -8.76 7.68
N PHE A 6 -9.88 -8.53 8.31
CA PHE A 6 -10.00 -7.55 9.39
C PHE A 6 -9.29 -7.98 10.68
N ALA A 7 -9.13 -9.28 10.91
CA ALA A 7 -8.31 -9.83 11.98
C ALA A 7 -6.82 -9.97 11.62
N SER A 8 -6.40 -9.52 10.43
CA SER A 8 -4.99 -9.49 10.03
C SER A 8 -4.38 -8.14 10.34
N ASN A 9 -3.06 -8.08 10.58
CA ASN A 9 -2.33 -6.83 10.79
C ASN A 9 -1.82 -6.22 9.47
N ASP A 10 -2.53 -6.45 8.35
CA ASP A 10 -2.20 -5.86 7.05
C ASP A 10 -3.20 -4.73 6.74
N TYR A 11 -2.80 -3.52 7.16
CA TYR A 11 -3.63 -2.32 7.05
C TYR A 11 -3.95 -1.91 5.61
N VAL A 12 -3.12 -2.30 4.63
CA VAL A 12 -3.43 -2.05 3.22
C VAL A 12 -4.54 -2.99 2.75
N SER A 13 -4.46 -4.26 3.11
CA SER A 13 -5.53 -5.22 2.83
C SER A 13 -6.83 -4.85 3.55
N MET A 14 -6.74 -4.36 4.80
CA MET A 14 -7.91 -3.87 5.55
C MET A 14 -8.52 -2.62 4.94
N LEU A 15 -7.70 -1.67 4.45
CA LEU A 15 -8.18 -0.48 3.74
C LEU A 15 -9.02 -0.87 2.51
N ILE A 16 -8.51 -1.80 1.71
CA ILE A 16 -9.23 -2.33 0.54
C ILE A 16 -10.51 -3.06 0.97
N ALA A 17 -10.44 -3.87 2.04
CA ALA A 17 -11.61 -4.57 2.56
C ALA A 17 -12.68 -3.60 3.08
N MET A 18 -12.31 -2.50 3.73
CA MET A 18 -13.23 -1.44 4.16
C MET A 18 -13.91 -0.77 2.98
N ASP A 19 -13.16 -0.42 1.94
CA ASP A 19 -13.73 0.10 0.70
C ASP A 19 -14.75 -0.89 0.11
N LEU A 20 -14.38 -2.16 -0.05
CA LEU A 20 -15.29 -3.21 -0.53
C LEU A 20 -16.54 -3.37 0.35
N LYS A 21 -16.39 -3.25 1.68
CA LYS A 21 -17.50 -3.30 2.65
C LYS A 21 -18.45 -2.12 2.45
N SER A 22 -17.90 -0.90 2.33
CA SER A 22 -18.67 0.33 2.13
C SER A 22 -19.46 0.31 0.82
N ARG A 23 -18.93 -0.35 -0.21
CA ARG A 23 -19.60 -0.58 -1.51
C ARG A 23 -20.55 -1.78 -1.53
N GLY A 24 -20.68 -2.52 -0.42
CA GLY A 24 -21.52 -3.72 -0.34
C GLY A 24 -21.05 -4.89 -1.20
N LEU A 25 -19.77 -4.91 -1.59
CA LEU A 25 -19.16 -5.99 -2.39
C LEU A 25 -18.72 -7.18 -1.55
N ILE A 26 -18.63 -7.01 -0.23
CA ILE A 26 -18.43 -8.08 0.76
C ILE A 26 -19.53 -8.02 1.82
N ASN A 27 -19.61 -9.06 2.64
CA ASN A 27 -20.62 -9.17 3.68
C ASN A 27 -20.57 -7.97 4.65
N THR A 28 -21.66 -7.21 4.69
CA THR A 28 -21.78 -6.01 5.53
C THR A 28 -21.93 -6.31 7.01
N THR A 29 -22.25 -7.56 7.38
CA THR A 29 -22.42 -8.00 8.78
C THR A 29 -21.10 -8.27 9.50
N VAL A 30 -19.96 -8.27 8.79
CA VAL A 30 -18.66 -8.42 9.42
C VAL A 30 -18.41 -7.20 10.30
N SER A 31 -18.25 -7.41 11.61
CA SER A 31 -17.95 -6.33 12.54
C SER A 31 -16.54 -5.79 12.28
N THR A 32 -16.41 -4.48 12.39
CA THR A 32 -15.16 -3.72 12.29
C THR A 32 -14.96 -2.87 13.54
N ASP A 33 -15.71 -3.16 14.61
CA ASP A 33 -15.75 -2.33 15.81
C ASP A 33 -14.43 -2.38 16.58
N GLU A 34 -13.75 -3.53 16.55
CA GLU A 34 -12.41 -3.71 17.12
C GLU A 34 -11.38 -2.78 16.46
N LEU A 35 -11.59 -2.35 15.21
CA LEU A 35 -10.66 -1.45 14.53
C LEU A 35 -10.71 -0.02 15.07
N LEU A 36 -11.78 0.36 15.77
CA LEU A 36 -11.90 1.68 16.38
C LEU A 36 -10.85 1.89 17.47
N THR A 37 -10.40 0.83 18.16
CA THR A 37 -9.35 0.94 19.19
C THR A 37 -7.96 1.16 18.60
N GLU A 38 -7.77 0.86 17.32
CA GLU A 38 -6.53 1.06 16.59
C GLU A 38 -6.40 2.49 16.03
N LEU A 39 -7.50 3.26 16.00
CA LEU A 39 -7.52 4.64 15.51
C LEU A 39 -7.05 5.61 16.59
N THR A 40 -5.74 5.75 16.74
CA THR A 40 -5.10 6.60 17.75
C THR A 40 -4.25 7.71 17.12
N GLU A 41 -3.87 8.73 17.89
CA GLU A 41 -2.89 9.74 17.43
C GLU A 41 -1.56 9.08 17.02
N GLU A 42 -1.12 8.05 17.76
CA GLU A 42 0.10 7.29 17.44
C GLU A 42 0.01 6.58 16.09
N SER A 43 -1.17 6.04 15.75
CA SER A 43 -1.40 5.38 14.47
C SER A 43 -1.22 6.32 13.27
N LEU A 44 -1.41 7.63 13.45
CA LEU A 44 -1.11 8.64 12.42
C LEU A 44 0.39 8.88 12.24
N MET A 45 1.21 8.47 13.20
CA MET A 45 2.67 8.69 13.20
C MET A 45 3.47 7.42 12.88
N ASN A 46 2.80 6.28 12.67
CA ASN A 46 3.42 5.01 12.30
C ASN A 46 2.96 4.53 10.92
N GLU A 47 3.25 3.28 10.55
CA GLU A 47 2.92 2.71 9.23
C GLU A 47 1.41 2.60 8.93
N ASN A 48 0.56 2.71 9.95
CA ASN A 48 -0.90 2.58 9.83
C ASN A 48 -1.58 3.89 9.45
N TRP A 49 -0.82 4.98 9.36
CA TRP A 49 -1.35 6.34 9.17
C TRP A 49 -2.33 6.45 8.01
N LEU A 50 -2.05 5.73 6.91
CA LEU A 50 -2.88 5.73 5.71
C LEU A 50 -4.26 5.14 6.00
N PHE A 51 -4.30 4.03 6.73
CA PHE A 51 -5.56 3.38 7.11
C PHE A 51 -6.35 4.27 8.08
N THR A 52 -5.71 4.80 9.12
CA THR A 52 -6.36 5.66 10.11
C THR A 52 -6.96 6.90 9.47
N TYR A 53 -6.17 7.63 8.69
CA TYR A 53 -6.63 8.87 8.06
C TYR A 53 -7.75 8.62 7.04
N GLU A 54 -7.60 7.63 6.15
CA GLU A 54 -8.60 7.38 5.10
C GLU A 54 -9.91 6.82 5.68
N SER A 55 -9.85 5.93 6.67
CA SER A 55 -11.04 5.34 7.29
C SER A 55 -11.90 6.38 8.00
N ILE A 56 -11.27 7.34 8.71
CA ILE A 56 -11.96 8.45 9.35
C ILE A 56 -12.48 9.44 8.31
N LYS A 57 -11.62 9.90 7.39
CA LYS A 57 -11.97 10.93 6.41
C LYS A 57 -13.14 10.50 5.50
N LYS A 58 -13.17 9.23 5.09
CA LYS A 58 -14.26 8.68 4.27
C LYS A 58 -15.50 8.32 5.09
N GLY A 59 -15.46 8.46 6.41
CA GLY A 59 -16.57 8.14 7.31
C GLY A 59 -16.85 6.64 7.40
N TRP A 60 -15.87 5.79 7.08
CA TRP A 60 -16.00 4.35 7.21
C TRP A 60 -15.93 3.89 8.66
N LEU A 61 -15.11 4.58 9.45
CA LEU A 61 -15.01 4.42 10.90
C LEU A 61 -15.17 5.79 11.54
N THR A 62 -15.90 5.85 12.65
CA THR A 62 -16.14 7.10 13.38
C THR A 62 -15.75 6.88 14.83
N PRO A 63 -14.49 7.14 15.20
CA PRO A 63 -14.07 7.05 16.60
C PRO A 63 -14.77 8.15 17.41
N THR A 64 -14.95 7.91 18.71
CA THR A 64 -15.55 8.88 19.63
C THR A 64 -14.70 10.15 19.72
N ASP A 65 -13.39 9.96 19.89
CA ASP A 65 -12.39 11.02 19.87
C ASP A 65 -11.62 10.90 18.55
N ASN A 66 -11.56 11.99 17.79
CA ASN A 66 -10.96 11.98 16.46
C ASN A 66 -9.44 12.25 16.56
N PRO A 67 -8.57 11.25 16.30
CA PRO A 67 -7.12 11.43 16.41
C PRO A 67 -6.55 12.44 15.41
N ILE A 68 -7.28 12.77 14.33
CA ILE A 68 -6.86 13.78 13.35
C ILE A 68 -6.87 15.18 13.99
N ASP A 69 -7.81 15.46 14.89
CA ASP A 69 -7.94 16.78 15.53
C ASP A 69 -6.82 17.05 16.55
N GLU A 70 -6.19 15.98 17.04
CA GLU A 70 -5.04 16.04 17.95
C GLU A 70 -3.71 16.27 17.18
N ASN A 71 -3.69 15.99 15.88
CA ASN A 71 -2.50 16.08 15.04
C ASN A 71 -2.61 17.16 13.95
N LYS A 72 -1.93 18.30 14.18
CA LYS A 72 -1.93 19.47 13.28
C LYS A 72 -1.58 19.17 11.83
N TYR A 73 -0.72 18.17 11.56
CA TYR A 73 -0.34 17.85 10.19
C TYR A 73 -1.52 17.22 9.44
N PHE A 74 -2.22 16.29 10.08
CA PHE A 74 -3.38 15.63 9.49
C PHE A 74 -4.62 16.53 9.49
N GLU A 75 -4.75 17.44 10.44
CA GLU A 75 -5.78 18.50 10.42
C GLU A 75 -5.66 19.35 9.14
N ILE A 76 -4.44 19.76 8.77
CA ILE A 76 -4.19 20.51 7.53
C ILE A 76 -4.57 19.68 6.30
N LEU A 77 -4.19 18.40 6.25
CA LEU A 77 -4.55 17.50 5.14
C LEU A 77 -6.07 17.31 5.04
N LEU A 78 -6.74 17.18 6.19
CA LEU A 78 -8.18 17.04 6.30
C LEU A 78 -8.87 18.28 5.74
N ALA A 79 -8.48 19.47 6.22
CA ALA A 79 -8.99 20.77 5.80
C ALA A 79 -8.76 21.06 4.31
N ASN A 80 -7.67 20.57 3.73
CA ASN A 80 -7.39 20.68 2.29
C ASN A 80 -8.11 19.63 1.43
N GLY A 81 -8.92 18.75 2.03
CA GLY A 81 -9.68 17.76 1.27
C GLY A 81 -8.83 16.67 0.61
N ILE A 82 -7.63 16.40 1.13
CA ILE A 82 -6.70 15.43 0.51
C ILE A 82 -7.18 13.99 0.73
N TYR A 83 -7.24 13.21 -0.35
CA TYR A 83 -7.43 11.76 -0.34
C TYR A 83 -6.22 11.10 -1.01
N PHE A 84 -5.63 10.11 -0.34
CA PHE A 84 -4.56 9.28 -0.85
C PHE A 84 -5.09 8.03 -1.54
N TYR A 85 -6.13 7.42 -0.98
CA TYR A 85 -6.78 6.25 -1.56
C TYR A 85 -7.91 6.66 -2.51
N LYS A 86 -7.81 6.17 -3.75
CA LYS A 86 -8.81 6.39 -4.81
C LYS A 86 -9.49 5.07 -5.14
N GLU A 87 -10.76 4.95 -4.79
CA GLU A 87 -11.61 3.77 -4.98
C GLU A 87 -11.80 3.41 -6.46
N ASP A 88 -11.70 4.42 -7.34
CA ASP A 88 -11.87 4.31 -8.78
C ASP A 88 -10.55 4.17 -9.55
N ALA A 89 -9.41 4.10 -8.85
CA ALA A 89 -8.11 3.97 -9.48
C ALA A 89 -8.02 2.66 -10.28
N LYS A 90 -7.70 2.79 -11.57
CA LYS A 90 -7.49 1.66 -12.47
C LYS A 90 -6.02 1.61 -12.88
N VAL A 91 -5.41 0.45 -12.70
CA VAL A 91 -4.05 0.20 -13.21
C VAL A 91 -4.10 0.18 -14.73
N LYS A 92 -3.23 0.97 -15.38
CA LYS A 92 -3.08 0.92 -16.83
C LYS A 92 -2.52 -0.45 -17.20
N THR A 93 -3.27 -1.21 -17.99
CA THR A 93 -2.80 -2.48 -18.52
C THR A 93 -1.68 -2.20 -19.52
N PHE A 94 -0.56 -2.93 -19.39
CA PHE A 94 0.45 -2.95 -20.44
C PHE A 94 0.01 -3.91 -21.54
N THR A 95 0.12 -3.48 -22.79
CA THR A 95 0.04 -4.40 -23.92
C THR A 95 1.31 -5.23 -23.96
N VAL A 96 1.21 -6.52 -23.65
CA VAL A 96 2.27 -7.48 -23.92
C VAL A 96 2.47 -7.50 -25.43
N LYS A 97 3.61 -7.03 -25.91
CA LYS A 97 3.99 -7.26 -27.31
C LYS A 97 4.09 -8.77 -27.46
N LYS A 98 3.18 -9.37 -28.23
CA LYS A 98 3.26 -10.78 -28.60
C LYS A 98 4.67 -11.00 -29.15
N PRO A 99 5.45 -11.98 -28.65
CA PRO A 99 6.71 -12.33 -29.26
C PRO A 99 6.44 -12.57 -30.75
N THR A 100 7.02 -11.74 -31.60
CA THR A 100 7.03 -12.04 -33.02
C THR A 100 8.05 -13.15 -33.18
N GLU A 101 7.58 -14.39 -33.23
CA GLU A 101 8.41 -15.52 -33.62
C GLU A 101 8.90 -15.26 -35.05
N LYS A 102 10.12 -14.71 -35.15
CA LYS A 102 10.90 -14.90 -36.37
C LYS A 102 11.38 -16.33 -36.31
N ILE A 103 10.65 -17.23 -36.98
CA ILE A 103 11.14 -18.57 -37.26
C ILE A 103 12.32 -18.38 -38.21
N ASN A 104 13.53 -18.33 -37.65
CA ASN A 104 14.73 -18.54 -38.43
C ASN A 104 14.96 -20.05 -38.42
N GLU A 105 14.60 -20.71 -39.52
CA GLU A 105 15.11 -22.04 -39.81
C GLU A 105 16.64 -21.92 -39.87
N THR A 106 17.32 -22.59 -38.94
CA THR A 106 18.64 -23.25 -39.04
C THR A 106 19.48 -23.08 -37.76
N THR A 107 19.63 -24.22 -37.07
CA THR A 107 20.72 -24.66 -36.15
C THR A 107 20.79 -24.23 -34.66
N LYS A 108 20.38 -25.20 -33.81
CA LYS A 108 21.06 -25.80 -32.61
C LYS A 108 21.28 -24.99 -31.30
N LYS A 109 20.41 -25.29 -30.30
CA LYS A 109 20.54 -25.50 -28.81
C LYS A 109 21.92 -25.34 -28.12
N PRO A 110 22.00 -25.11 -26.78
CA PRO A 110 21.54 -23.99 -25.93
C PRO A 110 22.73 -23.31 -25.18
N GLU A 111 22.59 -22.07 -24.71
CA GLU A 111 23.50 -21.54 -23.68
C GLU A 111 22.71 -20.76 -22.61
N THR A 112 22.95 -21.11 -21.36
CA THR A 112 22.41 -20.49 -20.16
C THR A 112 23.06 -19.12 -19.99
N GLU A 113 22.28 -18.04 -20.01
CA GLU A 113 22.79 -16.72 -19.64
C GLU A 113 21.87 -16.09 -18.60
N GLU A 114 22.49 -15.75 -17.48
CA GLU A 114 21.90 -15.30 -16.24
C GLU A 114 21.12 -14.01 -16.44
N ALA A 115 19.88 -13.97 -15.93
CA ALA A 115 19.06 -12.77 -15.94
C ALA A 115 19.74 -11.70 -15.08
N THR A 116 20.38 -10.73 -15.72
CA THR A 116 20.84 -9.51 -15.05
C THR A 116 19.62 -8.67 -14.71
N THR A 117 19.24 -8.70 -13.43
CA THR A 117 18.19 -7.86 -12.87
C THR A 117 18.59 -6.39 -13.04
N ILE A 118 17.90 -5.67 -13.92
CA ILE A 118 17.97 -4.22 -13.98
C ILE A 118 17.36 -3.66 -12.68
N VAL A 119 18.23 -3.28 -11.76
CA VAL A 119 17.84 -2.62 -10.53
C VAL A 119 17.48 -1.17 -10.87
N SER A 120 16.21 -0.81 -10.68
CA SER A 120 15.73 0.57 -10.80
C SER A 120 16.53 1.51 -9.91
N GLU A 121 16.84 2.70 -10.43
CA GLU A 121 17.75 3.74 -9.91
C GLU A 121 17.56 4.07 -8.41
N VAL A 122 16.36 3.87 -7.86
CA VAL A 122 16.02 4.08 -6.44
C VAL A 122 16.79 3.16 -5.48
N VAL A 123 17.15 1.94 -5.88
CA VAL A 123 17.86 0.99 -5.00
C VAL A 123 19.36 1.30 -4.92
N VAL A 124 19.93 1.94 -5.95
CA VAL A 124 21.37 2.32 -5.98
C VAL A 124 21.67 3.34 -4.88
N GLU A 125 20.73 4.24 -4.62
CA GLU A 125 20.84 5.26 -3.57
C GLU A 125 20.84 4.63 -2.17
N VAL A 126 19.94 3.68 -1.90
CA VAL A 126 19.83 2.99 -0.61
C VAL A 126 21.07 2.13 -0.32
N VAL A 127 21.66 1.50 -1.35
CA VAL A 127 22.90 0.72 -1.21
C VAL A 127 24.12 1.62 -0.97
N ARG A 128 24.17 2.84 -1.54
CA ARG A 128 25.23 3.81 -1.27
C ARG A 128 25.22 4.31 0.18
N ILE A 129 24.03 4.59 0.72
CA ILE A 129 23.91 5.13 2.10
C ILE A 129 24.36 4.08 3.14
N LYS A 130 24.05 2.79 2.94
CA LYS A 130 24.49 1.74 3.88
C LYS A 130 26.00 1.48 3.86
N LYS A 131 26.72 1.73 2.77
CA LYS A 131 28.19 1.52 2.71
C LYS A 131 29.00 2.62 3.38
N ASN A 132 28.47 3.84 3.49
CA ASN A 132 29.18 4.95 4.15
C ASN A 132 29.04 4.98 5.68
N CYS A 133 28.15 4.19 6.26
CA CYS A 133 27.97 4.15 7.72
C CYS A 133 28.82 3.06 8.42
N GLY A 134 29.58 2.25 7.66
CA GLY A 134 30.41 1.15 8.17
C GLY A 134 31.92 1.45 8.29
N GLN A 135 32.35 2.69 8.04
CA GLN A 135 33.75 3.13 8.19
C GLN A 135 33.87 4.34 9.12
N HIS A 136 33.19 4.29 10.27
CA HIS A 136 33.59 5.09 11.44
C HIS A 136 33.09 4.46 12.75
N CYS A 137 33.61 3.27 13.05
CA CYS A 137 33.74 2.83 14.44
C CYS A 137 35.22 2.54 14.65
N ILE A 138 35.88 3.49 15.28
CA ILE A 138 37.15 3.30 15.99
C ILE A 138 36.83 2.51 17.26
#